data_AF-Q7TNQ2-F1
#
_entry.id   AF-Q7TNQ2-F1
#
_cell.length_a   1.000
_cell.length_b   1.000
_cell.length_c   1.000
_cell.angle_alpha   90.00
_cell.angle_beta   90.00
_cell.angle_gamma   90.00
#
_symmetry.space_group_name_H-M   'P 1'
#
loop_
_entity.id
_entity.type
_entity.pdbx_description
1 polymer ?
#
loop_
_entity_poly.entity_id
_entity_poly.type
_entity_poly.pdbx_seq_one_letter_code
_entity_poly.pdbx_strand_id
1 'polypeptide(L)'
;MDWDTLGQQCLIGMGTIVNHLLRQRLTPEREAQLEASLGTFYAPTRPLLDTTILEYREPVSKYARRLFHHLLRYKRFEKAFLLAVDIGARDLFMVSYS
;
A
#
# COMPACT_ATOMS: atom_id res chain seq x y z
N MET A 1 2.09 9.89 -11.10
CA MET A 1 1.49 8.68 -11.68
C MET A 1 0.03 8.99 -11.93
N ASP A 2 -0.40 9.02 -13.18
CA ASP A 2 -1.80 9.25 -13.55
C ASP A 2 -2.55 7.92 -13.54
N TRP A 3 -3.14 7.57 -12.40
CA TRP A 3 -3.95 6.35 -12.26
C TRP A 3 -5.24 6.40 -13.09
N ASP A 4 -5.69 7.60 -13.44
CA ASP A 4 -6.91 7.82 -14.21
C ASP A 4 -6.80 7.30 -15.65
N THR A 5 -5.68 7.58 -16.31
CA THR A 5 -5.41 7.23 -17.70
C THR A 5 -4.52 6.00 -17.84
N LEU A 6 -3.66 5.74 -16.86
CA LEU A 6 -2.67 4.65 -16.86
C LEU A 6 -2.78 3.76 -15.61
N GLY A 7 -3.98 3.60 -15.03
CA GLY A 7 -4.21 2.84 -13.80
C GLY A 7 -3.64 1.43 -13.82
N GLN A 8 -3.85 0.69 -14.91
CA GLN A 8 -3.31 -0.66 -15.06
C GLN A 8 -1.77 -0.69 -15.11
N GLN A 9 -1.13 0.26 -15.80
CA GLN A 9 0.34 0.35 -15.82
C GLN A 9 0.90 0.76 -14.47
N CYS A 10 0.24 1.71 -13.78
CA CYS A 10 0.60 2.11 -12.42
C CYS A 10 0.48 0.93 -11.46
N LEU A 11 -0.58 0.13 -11.56
CA LEU A 11 -0.76 -1.07 -10.75
C LEU A 11 0.33 -2.12 -11.01
N ILE A 12 0.66 -2.39 -12.28
CA ILE A 12 1.71 -3.35 -12.64
C ILE A 12 3.08 -2.86 -12.17
N GLY A 13 3.40 -1.58 -12.37
CA GLY A 13 4.65 -0.97 -11.93
C GLY A 13 4.79 -1.02 -10.41
N MET A 14 3.78 -0.51 -9.70
CA MET A 14 3.72 -0.56 -8.23
C MET A 14 3.82 -1.99 -7.72
N GLY A 15 3.03 -2.92 -8.29
CA GLY A 15 3.03 -4.33 -7.88
C GLY A 15 4.39 -5.02 -8.10
N THR A 16 5.10 -4.67 -9.17
CA THR A 16 6.45 -5.19 -9.47
C THR A 16 7.46 -4.68 -8.46
N ILE A 17 7.46 -3.36 -8.18
CA ILE A 17 8.34 -2.73 -7.19
C ILE A 17 8.06 -3.33 -5.80
N VAL A 18 6.80 -3.37 -5.37
CA VAL A 18 6.42 -3.90 -4.06
C VAL A 18 6.80 -5.38 -3.94
N ASN A 19 6.54 -6.22 -4.94
CA ASN A 19 6.97 -7.63 -4.89
C ASN A 19 8.49 -7.77 -4.81
N HIS A 20 9.22 -6.98 -5.59
CA HIS A 20 10.68 -7.02 -5.60
C HIS A 20 11.25 -6.63 -4.22
N LEU A 21 10.73 -5.54 -3.63
CA LEU A 21 11.18 -5.04 -2.34
C LEU A 21 10.78 -5.97 -1.18
N LEU A 22 9.57 -6.54 -1.19
CA LEU A 22 9.11 -7.50 -0.17
C LEU A 22 9.93 -8.79 -0.14
N ARG A 23 10.61 -9.15 -1.24
CA ARG A 23 11.51 -10.30 -1.30
C ARG A 23 12.89 -10.01 -0.71
N GLN A 24 13.22 -8.74 -0.49
CA GLN A 24 14.51 -8.32 0.04
C GLN A 24 14.42 -8.01 1.54
N ARG A 25 15.57 -7.77 2.20
CA ARG A 25 15.58 -7.30 3.58
C ARG A 25 14.98 -5.91 3.67
N LEU A 26 14.15 -5.68 4.69
CA LEU A 26 13.59 -4.37 4.95
C LEU A 26 14.71 -3.40 5.39
N THR A 27 14.99 -2.39 4.58
CA THR A 27 15.88 -1.27 4.91
C THR A 27 15.08 0.02 4.89
N PRO A 28 15.49 1.07 5.62
CA PRO A 28 14.74 2.34 5.68
C PRO A 28 14.49 2.96 4.29
N GLU A 29 15.44 2.82 3.36
CA GLU A 29 15.25 3.26 1.97
C GLU A 29 14.16 2.46 1.24
N ARG A 30 14.12 1.14 1.42
CA ARG A 30 13.10 0.27 0.82
C ARG A 30 11.73 0.48 1.45
N GLU A 31 11.68 0.73 2.77
CA GLU A 31 10.47 1.15 3.47
C GLU A 31 9.92 2.43 2.83
N ALA A 32 10.75 3.46 2.69
CA ALA A 32 10.36 4.72 2.07
C ALA A 32 9.89 4.53 0.60
N GLN A 33 10.52 3.65 -0.17
CA GLN A 33 10.08 3.34 -1.54
C GLN A 33 8.72 2.62 -1.58
N LEU A 34 8.48 1.67 -0.65
CA LEU A 34 7.21 0.97 -0.52
C LEU A 34 6.08 1.93 -0.13
N GLU A 35 6.35 2.78 0.87
CA GLU A 35 5.42 3.82 1.32
C GLU A 35 5.13 4.83 0.21
N ALA A 36 6.16 5.33 -0.48
CA ALA A 36 5.98 6.27 -1.59
C ALA A 36 5.17 5.64 -2.74
N SER A 37 5.40 4.37 -3.05
CA SER A 37 4.67 3.64 -4.10
C SER A 37 3.19 3.53 -3.76
N LEU A 38 2.86 3.11 -2.53
CA LEU A 38 1.46 3.03 -2.07
C LEU A 38 0.81 4.43 -1.92
N GLY A 39 1.60 5.41 -1.50
CA GLY A 39 1.18 6.81 -1.36
C GLY A 39 0.71 7.43 -2.67
N THR A 40 1.21 6.95 -3.82
CA THR A 40 0.70 7.41 -5.13
C THR A 40 -0.79 7.10 -5.36
N PHE A 41 -1.36 6.14 -4.62
CA PHE A 41 -2.77 5.76 -4.71
C PHE A 41 -3.59 6.24 -3.51
N TYR A 42 -3.04 6.16 -2.28
CA TYR A 42 -3.75 6.53 -1.06
C TYR A 42 -3.72 8.03 -0.75
N ALA A 43 -2.63 8.73 -1.09
CA ALA A 43 -2.46 10.17 -0.92
C ALA A 43 -2.00 10.82 -2.25
N PRO A 44 -2.78 10.66 -3.33
CA PRO A 44 -2.40 11.19 -4.62
C PRO A 44 -2.45 12.72 -4.60
N THR A 45 -1.49 13.40 -5.23
CA THR A 45 -1.46 14.87 -5.31
C THR A 45 -2.69 15.46 -6.01
N ARG A 46 -3.37 14.65 -6.83
CA ARG A 46 -4.68 14.93 -7.41
C ARG A 46 -5.65 13.83 -6.99
N PRO A 47 -6.87 14.16 -6.53
CA PRO A 47 -7.86 13.15 -6.20
C PRO A 47 -8.13 12.27 -7.42
N LEU A 48 -8.11 10.96 -7.23
CA LEU A 48 -8.45 9.99 -8.27
C LEU A 48 -9.97 9.94 -8.45
N LEU A 49 -10.43 9.56 -9.64
CA LEU A 49 -11.86 9.30 -9.87
C LEU A 49 -12.33 8.14 -8.99
N ASP A 50 -13.58 8.23 -8.51
CA ASP A 50 -14.22 7.16 -7.71
C ASP A 50 -14.22 5.80 -8.44
N THR A 51 -14.36 5.81 -9.76
CA THR A 51 -14.30 4.60 -10.60
C THR A 51 -12.93 3.93 -10.54
N THR A 52 -11.87 4.71 -10.68
CA THR A 52 -10.47 4.26 -10.56
C THR A 52 -10.20 3.76 -9.13
N ILE A 53 -10.67 4.48 -8.13
CA ILE A 53 -10.51 4.04 -6.73
C ILE A 53 -11.21 2.68 -6.55
N LEU A 54 -12.46 2.54 -6.98
CA LEU A 54 -13.20 1.28 -6.83
C LEU A 54 -12.52 0.10 -7.55
N GLU A 55 -12.01 0.34 -8.76
CA GLU A 55 -11.35 -0.69 -9.59
C GLU A 55 -10.00 -1.14 -9.01
N TYR A 56 -9.18 -0.20 -8.53
CA TYR A 56 -7.80 -0.49 -8.10
C TYR A 56 -7.63 -0.63 -6.59
N ARG A 57 -8.61 -0.23 -5.77
CA ARG A 57 -8.50 -0.28 -4.30
C ARG A 57 -8.27 -1.69 -3.77
N GLU A 58 -8.98 -2.69 -4.29
CA GLU A 58 -8.80 -4.08 -3.87
C GLU A 58 -7.38 -4.62 -4.15
N PRO A 59 -6.86 -4.58 -5.39
CA PRO A 59 -5.52 -5.06 -5.66
C PRO A 59 -4.44 -4.23 -4.95
N VAL A 60 -4.60 -2.91 -4.81
CA VAL A 60 -3.67 -2.07 -4.03
C VAL A 60 -3.69 -2.44 -2.55
N SER A 61 -4.87 -2.64 -1.96
CA SER A 61 -5.02 -3.06 -0.56
C SER A 61 -4.31 -4.38 -0.28
N LYS A 62 -4.33 -5.34 -1.21
CA LYS A 62 -3.58 -6.60 -1.09
C LYS A 62 -2.08 -6.37 -0.91
N TYR A 63 -1.50 -5.42 -1.64
CA TYR A 63 -0.09 -5.08 -1.49
C TYR A 63 0.21 -4.37 -0.17
N ALA A 64 -0.65 -3.44 0.26
CA ALA A 64 -0.51 -2.78 1.55
C ALA A 64 -0.58 -3.75 2.73
N ARG A 65 -1.50 -4.74 2.70
CA ARG A 65 -1.56 -5.80 3.71
C ARG A 65 -0.26 -6.61 3.77
N ARG A 66 0.32 -6.94 2.62
CA ARG A 66 1.61 -7.65 2.58
C ARG A 66 2.74 -6.82 3.19
N LEU A 67 2.77 -5.51 2.92
CA LEU A 67 3.71 -4.59 3.55
C LEU A 67 3.50 -4.53 5.06
N PHE A 68 2.26 -4.44 5.52
CA PHE A 68 1.92 -4.45 6.95
C PHE A 68 2.49 -5.67 7.67
N HIS A 69 2.24 -6.89 7.15
CA HIS A 69 2.81 -8.11 7.73
C HIS A 69 4.34 -8.12 7.66
N HIS A 70 4.92 -7.56 6.61
CA HIS A 70 6.36 -7.43 6.50
C HIS A 70 6.92 -6.50 7.57
N LEU A 71 6.33 -5.33 7.79
CA LEU A 71 6.70 -4.39 8.85
C LEU A 71 6.60 -5.02 10.25
N LEU A 72 5.52 -5.79 10.51
CA LEU A 72 5.36 -6.54 11.75
C LEU A 72 6.50 -7.54 11.99
N ARG A 73 6.93 -8.26 10.95
CA ARG A 73 8.05 -9.21 11.04
C ARG A 73 9.37 -8.53 11.43
N TYR A 74 9.57 -7.28 11.04
CA TYR A 74 10.77 -6.49 11.38
C TYR A 74 10.58 -5.62 12.63
N LYS A 75 9.51 -5.83 13.42
CA LYS A 75 9.19 -5.05 14.63
C LYS A 75 9.01 -3.54 14.38
N ARG A 76 8.61 -3.16 13.17
CA ARG A 76 8.32 -1.78 12.77
C ARG A 76 6.86 -1.42 13.06
N PHE A 77 6.48 -1.51 14.33
CA PHE A 77 5.08 -1.37 14.75
C PHE A 77 4.48 0.00 14.45
N GLU A 78 5.21 1.09 14.69
CA GLU A 78 4.73 2.45 14.41
C GLU A 78 4.36 2.63 12.94
N LYS A 79 5.25 2.23 12.04
CA LYS A 79 5.01 2.28 10.59
C LYS A 79 3.89 1.37 10.14
N ALA A 80 3.81 0.15 10.69
CA ALA A 80 2.71 -0.76 10.40
C ALA A 80 1.36 -0.15 10.82
N PHE A 81 1.32 0.49 11.97
CA PHE A 81 0.11 1.13 12.49
C PHE A 81 -0.31 2.33 11.63
N LEU A 82 0.63 3.22 11.28
CA LEU A 82 0.37 4.34 10.36
C LEU A 82 -0.18 3.84 9.02
N LEU A 83 0.48 2.84 8.43
CA LEU A 83 0.02 2.22 7.19
C LEU A 83 -1.40 1.66 7.32
N ALA A 84 -1.73 0.99 8.43
CA ALA A 84 -3.07 0.45 8.67
C ALA A 84 -4.15 1.53 8.77
N VAL A 85 -3.81 2.69 9.33
CA VAL A 85 -4.68 3.87 9.38
C VAL A 85 -4.86 4.47 7.97
N ASP A 86 -3.77 4.68 7.24
CA ASP A 86 -3.79 5.26 5.88
C ASP A 86 -4.59 4.43 4.88
N ILE A 87 -4.48 3.10 4.94
CA ILE A 87 -5.22 2.22 4.03
C ILE A 87 -6.71 2.10 4.38
N GLY A 88 -7.16 2.76 5.45
CA GLY A 88 -8.55 2.74 5.91
C GLY A 88 -9.04 1.31 6.19
N ALA A 89 -8.14 0.38 6.47
CA ALA A 89 -8.48 -1.00 6.77
C ALA A 89 -8.97 -1.09 8.22
N ARG A 90 -10.09 -0.44 8.52
CA ARG A 90 -10.85 -0.66 9.75
C ARG A 90 -11.17 -2.15 9.96
N ASP A 91 -11.26 -2.92 8.87
CA ASP A 91 -11.41 -4.37 8.88
C ASP A 91 -10.24 -5.11 9.55
N LEU A 92 -8.99 -4.62 9.39
CA LEU A 92 -7.82 -5.16 10.10
C LEU A 92 -7.85 -4.87 11.61
N PHE A 93 -8.56 -3.81 12.03
CA PHE A 93 -8.81 -3.50 13.43
C PHE A 93 -10.05 -4.24 14.00
N MET A 94 -10.98 -4.68 13.15
CA MET A 94 -12.27 -5.24 13.55
C MET A 94 -12.22 -6.75 13.87
N VAL A 95 -11.20 -7.49 13.41
CA VAL A 95 -11.01 -8.91 13.79
C VAL A 95 -10.51 -9.11 15.23
N SER A 96 -10.33 -8.04 16.01
CA SER A 96 -10.02 -8.10 17.45
C SER A 96 -11.23 -7.93 18.37
N TYR A 97 -12.44 -7.80 17.82
CA TYR A 97 -13.68 -7.62 18.59
C TYR A 97 -14.87 -8.42 18.03
N SER A 98 -14.67 -9.67 17.61
CA SER A 98 -15.78 -10.63 17.43
C SER A 98 -15.39 -12.01 17.93
#